data_AF-A0A836UJS2-F1
#
_entry.id   AF-A0A836UJS2-F1
#
_cell.length_a   1.000
_cell.length_b   1.000
_cell.length_c   1.000
_cell.angle_alpha   90.00
_cell.angle_beta   90.00
_cell.angle_gamma   90.00
#
_symmetry.space_group_name_H-M   'P 1'
#
loop_
_entity.id
_entity.type
_entity.pdbx_description
1 polymer ?
#
loop_
_entity_poly.entity_id
_entity_poly.type
_entity_poly.pdbx_seq_one_letter_code
_entity_poly.pdbx_strand_id
1 'polypeptide(L)'
;MSKKWVSTRFASPTQGFGLDVLVSHLRKGFVLSVALASAIHLVVVGINPFAEAEKKISRPLTTKFIKRQPRLSKPLELRKIPKFKRQMIRRQMRMAAARMDQVQATAVFSMRSIIARSIGATKINALDTGRYRAVVVQNPNDKQGLKGFIKLARVHSMGFVIDGSSEAAATGSLNIQEIDIICDMINEWTGLRADFAGSFTFDDERLLEIPIIMPQGTPTEGELQNMARYLLGGGFVLLEGLNRDQVRQGLRDIYGVWREALEKYGGLIEGRDFYIARLPDDHPLFSAYFDLGAGAPRGASGFGMFTSLSDFNVVQGFFVKGRLVAVPRPLGYDGIIGHGNGVETTRILQFVVNTIIYALTQEGSTTQRLMQMVN
;
A
#
# COMPACT_ATOMS: atom_id res chain seq x y z
N MET A 1 58.36 -39.01 5.02
CA MET A 1 57.15 -39.31 5.83
C MET A 1 57.54 -39.40 7.29
N SER A 2 57.21 -38.37 8.08
CA SER A 2 57.48 -38.34 9.53
C SER A 2 56.25 -38.87 10.28
N LYS A 3 56.41 -39.95 11.05
CA LYS A 3 55.35 -40.49 11.93
C LYS A 3 55.22 -39.58 13.15
N LYS A 4 54.23 -38.68 13.16
CA LYS A 4 53.80 -37.98 14.38
C LYS A 4 53.14 -38.99 15.32
N TRP A 5 53.77 -39.25 16.45
CA TRP A 5 53.18 -39.99 17.56
C TRP A 5 52.14 -39.09 18.23
N VAL A 6 50.86 -39.46 18.11
CA VAL A 6 49.75 -38.80 18.79
C VAL A 6 49.30 -39.69 19.95
N SER A 7 49.24 -39.12 21.14
CA SER A 7 48.76 -39.78 22.36
C SER A 7 47.29 -40.19 22.20
N THR A 8 46.98 -41.46 22.51
CA THR A 8 45.61 -42.03 22.49
C THR A 8 44.64 -41.33 23.45
N ARG A 9 45.15 -40.53 24.39
CA ARG A 9 44.36 -39.81 25.37
C ARG A 9 43.63 -38.57 24.80
N PHE A 10 43.96 -38.15 23.57
CA PHE A 10 43.33 -37.02 22.88
C PHE A 10 42.65 -37.42 21.55
N ALA A 11 42.36 -38.70 21.34
CA ALA A 11 41.69 -39.17 20.14
C ALA A 11 40.22 -38.69 20.12
N SER A 12 39.93 -37.67 19.29
CA SER A 12 38.55 -37.24 19.03
C SER A 12 38.03 -37.89 17.72
N PRO A 13 36.70 -38.09 17.59
CA PRO A 13 36.08 -38.59 16.35
C PRO A 13 36.41 -37.74 15.10
N THR A 14 36.87 -36.50 15.31
CA THR A 14 37.22 -35.54 14.26
C THR A 14 38.68 -35.62 13.80
N GLN A 15 39.54 -36.44 14.41
CA GLN A 15 40.97 -36.55 14.02
C GLN A 15 41.20 -37.21 12.65
N GLY A 16 40.23 -37.98 12.14
CA GLY A 16 40.25 -38.52 10.78
C GLY A 16 39.73 -37.55 9.70
N PHE A 17 39.28 -36.35 10.10
CA PHE A 17 38.61 -35.42 9.18
C PHE A 17 39.65 -34.59 8.42
N GLY A 18 40.02 -35.06 7.23
CA GLY A 18 40.96 -34.37 6.35
C GLY A 18 40.34 -33.11 5.72
N LEU A 19 40.46 -31.97 6.40
CA LEU A 19 40.00 -30.66 5.90
C LEU A 19 40.55 -30.36 4.50
N ASP A 20 41.80 -30.73 4.20
CA ASP A 20 42.40 -30.52 2.87
C ASP A 20 41.68 -31.30 1.76
N VAL A 21 41.15 -32.49 2.07
CA VAL A 21 40.37 -33.30 1.13
C VAL A 21 39.02 -32.64 0.87
N LEU A 22 38.34 -32.15 1.90
CA LEU A 22 37.05 -31.47 1.75
C LEU A 22 37.20 -30.13 1.00
N VAL A 23 38.19 -29.33 1.38
CA VAL A 23 38.47 -28.03 0.77
C VAL A 23 38.92 -28.18 -0.69
N SER A 24 39.67 -29.24 -1.03
CA SER A 24 40.07 -29.48 -2.42
C SER A 24 38.89 -29.85 -3.32
N HIS A 25 37.91 -30.62 -2.83
CA HIS A 25 36.67 -30.91 -3.57
C HIS A 25 35.83 -29.64 -3.74
N LEU A 26 35.70 -28.83 -2.68
CA LEU A 26 34.95 -27.58 -2.74
C LEU A 26 35.57 -26.59 -3.73
N ARG A 27 36.90 -26.45 -3.72
CA ARG A 27 37.63 -25.58 -4.66
C ARG A 27 37.47 -26.02 -6.11
N LYS A 28 37.52 -27.34 -6.37
CA LYS A 28 37.28 -27.88 -7.72
C LYS A 28 35.86 -27.56 -8.21
N GLY A 29 34.85 -27.78 -7.36
CA GLY A 29 33.46 -27.44 -7.68
C GLY A 29 33.26 -25.95 -7.92
N PHE A 30 33.86 -25.10 -7.07
CA PHE A 30 33.81 -23.65 -7.20
C PHE A 30 34.43 -23.19 -8.53
N VAL A 31 35.65 -23.63 -8.86
CA VAL A 31 36.31 -23.27 -10.13
C VAL A 31 35.50 -23.73 -11.33
N LEU A 32 34.90 -24.93 -11.27
CA LEU A 32 34.05 -25.45 -12.35
C LEU A 32 32.79 -24.57 -12.54
N SER A 33 32.15 -24.16 -11.44
CA SER A 33 30.96 -23.30 -11.48
C SER A 33 31.27 -21.91 -12.05
N VAL A 34 32.41 -21.32 -11.67
CA VAL A 34 32.86 -20.03 -12.20
C VAL A 34 33.16 -20.13 -13.70
N ALA A 35 33.87 -21.18 -14.12
CA ALA A 35 34.17 -21.41 -15.53
C ALA A 35 32.89 -21.59 -16.38
N LEU A 36 31.91 -22.34 -15.87
CA LEU A 36 30.63 -22.54 -16.55
C LEU A 36 29.83 -21.24 -16.65
N ALA A 37 29.78 -20.45 -15.57
CA ALA A 37 29.10 -19.17 -15.57
C ALA A 37 29.72 -18.19 -16.57
N SER A 38 31.05 -18.12 -16.63
CA SER A 38 31.76 -17.31 -17.62
C SER A 38 31.50 -17.77 -19.05
N ALA A 39 31.47 -19.08 -19.31
CA ALA A 39 31.15 -19.62 -20.63
C ALA A 39 29.74 -19.24 -21.09
N ILE A 40 28.74 -19.32 -20.20
CA ILE A 40 27.36 -18.90 -20.49
C ILE A 40 27.30 -17.41 -20.85
N HIS A 41 27.99 -16.55 -20.10
CA HIS A 41 28.00 -15.12 -20.39
C HIS A 41 28.67 -14.82 -21.74
N LEU A 42 29.75 -15.51 -22.07
CA LEU A 42 30.40 -15.37 -23.39
C LEU A 42 29.50 -15.82 -24.54
N VAL A 43 28.71 -16.88 -24.34
CA VAL A 43 27.71 -17.33 -25.33
C VAL A 43 26.62 -16.26 -25.52
N VAL A 44 26.10 -15.67 -24.44
CA VAL A 44 25.09 -14.60 -24.53
C VAL A 44 25.62 -13.36 -25.25
N VAL A 45 26.86 -12.95 -24.95
CA VAL A 45 27.52 -11.84 -25.66
C VAL A 45 27.74 -12.19 -27.14
N GLY A 46 28.13 -13.43 -27.44
CA GLY A 46 28.35 -13.90 -28.82
C GLY A 46 27.08 -13.98 -29.67
N ILE A 47 25.93 -14.26 -29.06
CA ILE A 47 24.63 -14.26 -29.75
C ILE A 47 24.15 -12.82 -30.03
N ASN A 48 24.75 -11.81 -29.39
CA ASN A 48 24.40 -10.39 -29.50
C ASN A 48 22.87 -10.16 -29.60
N PRO A 49 22.10 -10.49 -28.54
CA PRO A 49 20.65 -10.34 -28.53
C PRO A 49 20.17 -8.89 -28.70
N PHE A 50 21.10 -7.93 -28.72
CA PHE A 50 20.87 -6.50 -28.93
C PHE A 50 21.34 -6.00 -30.30
N ALA A 51 21.79 -6.90 -31.19
CA ALA A 51 21.95 -6.56 -32.60
C ALA A 51 20.55 -6.31 -33.19
N GLU A 52 20.10 -5.06 -33.13
CA GLU A 52 18.90 -4.62 -33.83
C GLU A 52 19.05 -5.02 -35.30
N ALA A 53 18.19 -5.94 -35.75
CA ALA A 53 18.04 -6.21 -37.17
C ALA A 53 17.59 -4.88 -37.80
N GLU A 54 18.50 -4.24 -38.55
CA GLU A 54 18.20 -3.05 -39.35
C GLU A 54 17.08 -3.39 -40.33
N LYS A 55 15.84 -3.24 -39.88
CA LYS A 55 14.67 -3.33 -40.72
C LYS A 55 14.79 -2.14 -41.66
N LYS A 56 15.08 -2.37 -42.94
CA LYS A 56 15.08 -1.33 -43.98
C LYS A 56 13.73 -0.62 -43.95
N ILE A 57 13.64 0.48 -43.22
CA ILE A 57 12.47 1.35 -43.21
C ILE A 57 12.47 2.04 -44.58
N SER A 58 11.44 1.75 -45.38
CA SER A 58 11.18 2.49 -46.62
C SER A 58 11.11 3.98 -46.29
N ARG A 59 11.90 4.80 -47.00
CA ARG A 59 11.98 6.26 -46.78
C ARG A 59 10.57 6.84 -46.64
N PRO A 60 10.28 7.61 -45.58
CA PRO A 60 8.95 8.16 -45.36
C PRO A 60 8.56 9.05 -46.54
N LEU A 61 7.34 8.89 -47.04
CA LEU A 61 6.75 9.76 -48.05
C LEU A 61 6.80 11.20 -47.52
N THR A 62 7.62 12.04 -48.13
CA THR A 62 7.69 13.46 -47.80
C THR A 62 6.42 14.15 -48.28
N THR A 63 5.40 14.22 -47.43
CA THR A 63 4.22 15.04 -47.70
C THR A 63 4.57 16.51 -47.48
N LYS A 64 4.57 17.30 -48.55
CA LYS A 64 4.83 18.75 -48.50
C LYS A 64 3.64 19.46 -47.87
N PHE A 65 3.81 20.00 -46.65
CA PHE A 65 2.76 20.75 -45.97
C PHE A 65 2.53 22.10 -46.65
N ILE A 66 1.48 22.21 -47.47
CA ILE A 66 1.07 23.46 -48.10
C ILE A 66 0.06 24.15 -47.18
N LYS A 67 0.52 25.12 -46.40
CA LYS A 67 -0.33 25.95 -45.55
C LYS A 67 -1.11 26.95 -46.43
N ARG A 68 -2.38 26.66 -46.70
CA ARG A 68 -3.29 27.60 -47.37
C ARG A 68 -3.79 28.64 -46.37
N GLN A 69 -3.86 29.91 -46.77
CA GLN A 69 -4.44 30.96 -45.94
C GLN A 69 -5.94 30.66 -45.68
N PRO A 70 -6.44 30.86 -44.45
CA PRO A 70 -7.82 30.57 -44.11
C PRO A 70 -8.75 31.52 -44.87
N ARG A 71 -9.62 30.96 -45.72
CA ARG A 71 -10.73 31.72 -46.32
C ARG A 71 -11.91 31.67 -45.37
N LEU A 72 -12.36 32.85 -44.96
CA LEU A 72 -13.49 33.06 -44.06
C LEU A 72 -14.81 32.79 -44.82
N SER A 73 -15.20 31.53 -44.99
CA SER A 73 -16.43 31.16 -45.72
C SER A 73 -17.69 31.11 -44.86
N LYS A 74 -17.56 31.35 -43.55
CA LYS A 74 -18.70 31.36 -42.62
C LYS A 74 -18.92 32.77 -42.09
N PRO A 75 -20.16 33.33 -42.18
CA PRO A 75 -20.49 34.56 -41.50
C PRO A 75 -20.29 34.36 -40.00
N LEU A 76 -19.47 35.22 -39.41
CA LEU A 76 -18.99 35.11 -38.04
C LEU A 76 -20.04 35.76 -37.13
N GLU A 77 -20.92 34.96 -36.54
CA GLU A 77 -21.84 35.46 -35.51
C GLU A 77 -21.10 35.64 -34.18
N LEU A 78 -20.65 36.87 -33.94
CA LEU A 78 -20.04 37.27 -32.68
C LEU A 78 -21.13 37.47 -31.61
N ARG A 79 -21.43 36.43 -30.83
CA ARG A 79 -22.13 36.61 -29.55
C ARG A 79 -21.13 36.96 -28.45
N LYS A 80 -21.27 38.17 -27.90
CA LYS A 80 -20.46 38.68 -26.78
C LYS A 80 -20.81 37.91 -25.51
N ILE A 81 -19.99 36.93 -25.15
CA ILE A 81 -20.08 36.26 -23.85
C ILE A 81 -19.51 37.23 -22.79
N PRO A 82 -20.30 37.70 -21.80
CA PRO A 82 -19.79 38.59 -20.76
C PRO A 82 -18.77 37.83 -19.89
N LYS A 83 -17.52 38.27 -19.94
CA LYS A 83 -16.47 37.79 -19.04
C LYS A 83 -16.69 38.40 -17.65
N PHE A 84 -17.02 37.57 -16.67
CA PHE A 84 -16.99 37.97 -15.26
C PHE A 84 -15.56 38.36 -14.88
N LYS A 85 -15.36 39.62 -14.47
CA LYS A 85 -14.11 40.11 -13.89
C LYS A 85 -13.85 39.33 -12.60
N ARG A 86 -12.79 38.52 -12.57
CA ARG A 86 -12.29 37.91 -11.33
C ARG A 86 -11.81 39.02 -10.41
N GLN A 87 -12.63 39.40 -9.43
CA GLN A 87 -12.18 40.18 -8.29
C GLN A 87 -11.31 39.26 -7.43
N MET A 88 -10.04 39.62 -7.28
CA MET A 88 -9.11 38.91 -6.41
C MET A 88 -9.47 39.24 -4.97
N ILE A 89 -10.38 38.46 -4.37
CA ILE A 89 -10.65 38.53 -2.94
C ILE A 89 -9.42 37.93 -2.25
N ARG A 90 -8.58 38.77 -1.64
CA ARG A 90 -7.59 38.33 -0.66
C ARG A 90 -8.35 37.71 0.51
N ARG A 91 -8.61 36.41 0.45
CA ARG A 91 -9.12 35.66 1.58
C ARG A 91 -7.96 35.56 2.57
N GLN A 92 -7.97 36.41 3.60
CA GLN A 92 -7.25 36.11 4.82
C GLN A 92 -7.76 34.74 5.28
N MET A 93 -6.96 33.70 5.07
CA MET A 93 -7.17 32.43 5.75
C MET A 93 -6.96 32.73 7.24
N ARG A 94 -8.05 33.04 7.94
CA ARG A 94 -8.13 32.67 9.34
C ARG A 94 -7.89 31.17 9.33
N MET A 95 -6.72 30.77 9.85
CA MET A 95 -6.51 29.42 10.33
C MET A 95 -7.78 29.06 11.09
N ALA A 96 -8.59 28.16 10.52
CA ALA A 96 -9.59 27.50 11.31
C ALA A 96 -8.75 26.72 12.32
N ALA A 97 -8.49 27.34 13.48
CA ALA A 97 -8.30 26.58 14.69
C ALA A 97 -9.44 25.58 14.65
N ALA A 98 -9.10 24.30 14.51
CA ALA A 98 -10.06 23.24 14.66
C ALA A 98 -10.75 23.55 15.98
N ARG A 99 -11.99 24.07 15.91
CA ARG A 99 -12.88 24.04 17.06
C ARG A 99 -13.14 22.56 17.23
N MET A 100 -12.25 21.91 17.97
CA MET A 100 -12.60 20.86 18.91
C MET A 100 -13.55 21.52 19.92
N ASP A 101 -14.72 21.95 19.47
CA ASP A 101 -15.85 22.07 20.36
C ASP A 101 -16.05 20.66 20.84
N GLN A 102 -15.80 20.51 22.14
CA GLN A 102 -15.99 19.32 22.93
C GLN A 102 -16.90 18.33 22.22
N VAL A 103 -16.33 17.23 21.75
CA VAL A 103 -17.06 15.96 21.72
C VAL A 103 -17.30 15.63 23.18
N GLN A 104 -18.22 16.37 23.81
CA GLN A 104 -19.03 15.87 24.88
C GLN A 104 -19.56 14.56 24.34
N ALA A 105 -19.25 13.51 25.07
CA ALA A 105 -19.77 12.18 24.89
C ALA A 105 -21.29 12.24 24.72
N THR A 106 -21.77 12.43 23.50
CA THR A 106 -23.12 12.07 23.13
C THR A 106 -23.08 10.56 23.13
N ALA A 107 -23.52 10.01 24.26
CA ALA A 107 -23.60 8.60 24.54
C ALA A 107 -24.30 7.85 23.40
N VAL A 108 -23.53 7.35 22.44
CA VAL A 108 -23.97 6.24 21.61
C VAL A 108 -23.84 5.01 22.50
N PHE A 109 -25.00 4.58 23.00
CA PHE A 109 -25.20 3.42 23.87
C PHE A 109 -24.15 2.33 23.65
N SER A 110 -23.34 2.09 24.68
CA SER A 110 -22.29 1.06 24.71
C SER A 110 -22.89 -0.35 24.77
N MET A 111 -23.36 -0.85 23.63
CA MET A 111 -23.61 -2.28 23.40
C MET A 111 -22.29 -3.09 23.43
N ARG A 112 -21.12 -2.40 23.37
CA ARG A 112 -19.76 -2.94 23.54
C ARG A 112 -19.59 -3.75 24.83
N SER A 113 -20.27 -3.34 25.90
CA SER A 113 -20.21 -4.03 27.21
C SER A 113 -21.09 -5.29 27.27
N ILE A 114 -22.14 -5.37 26.46
CA ILE A 114 -23.11 -6.48 26.47
C ILE A 114 -22.58 -7.65 25.64
N ILE A 115 -22.03 -7.39 24.44
CA ILE A 115 -21.44 -8.44 23.59
C ILE A 115 -20.16 -9.01 24.23
N ALA A 116 -19.30 -8.16 24.81
CA ALA A 116 -18.10 -8.63 25.49
C ALA A 116 -18.39 -9.43 26.79
N ARG A 117 -19.53 -9.17 27.47
CA ARG A 117 -19.98 -9.95 28.63
C ARG A 117 -20.76 -11.22 28.25
N SER A 118 -21.50 -11.24 27.13
CA SER A 118 -22.32 -12.39 26.73
C SER A 118 -21.64 -13.36 25.76
N ILE A 119 -20.63 -12.88 25.01
CA ILE A 119 -19.87 -13.63 24.03
C ILE A 119 -18.41 -13.68 24.48
N GLY A 120 -18.03 -14.73 25.21
CA GLY A 120 -16.63 -14.99 25.56
C GLY A 120 -15.75 -15.07 24.30
N ALA A 121 -14.44 -14.83 24.45
CA ALA A 121 -13.47 -14.82 23.33
C ALA A 121 -13.57 -16.03 22.39
N THR A 122 -13.93 -17.20 22.92
CA THR A 122 -14.17 -18.45 22.20
C THR A 122 -15.33 -18.40 21.20
N LYS A 123 -16.35 -17.56 21.45
CA LYS A 123 -17.52 -17.40 20.56
C LYS A 123 -17.34 -16.33 19.48
N ILE A 124 -16.41 -15.39 19.63
CA ILE A 124 -16.13 -14.38 18.59
C ILE A 124 -15.51 -15.05 17.36
N ASN A 125 -14.64 -16.04 17.57
CA ASN A 125 -14.09 -16.84 16.46
C ASN A 125 -15.17 -17.68 15.76
N ALA A 126 -16.23 -18.07 16.48
CA ALA A 126 -17.38 -18.74 15.87
C ALA A 126 -18.20 -17.82 14.95
N LEU A 127 -17.94 -16.51 14.94
CA LEU A 127 -18.52 -15.57 13.97
C LEU A 127 -17.75 -15.54 12.64
N ASP A 128 -16.56 -16.18 12.53
CA ASP A 128 -15.91 -16.41 11.23
C ASP A 128 -16.59 -17.58 10.49
N THR A 129 -17.86 -17.37 10.15
CA THR A 129 -18.69 -18.30 9.38
C THR A 129 -18.56 -18.09 7.86
N GLY A 130 -17.62 -17.25 7.43
CA GLY A 130 -17.47 -16.80 6.04
C GLY A 130 -18.38 -15.63 5.64
N ARG A 131 -19.37 -15.26 6.48
CA ARG A 131 -20.29 -14.14 6.23
C ARG A 131 -19.68 -12.77 6.51
N TYR A 132 -18.76 -12.68 7.47
CA TYR A 132 -18.10 -11.44 7.85
C TYR A 132 -16.63 -11.50 7.48
N ARG A 133 -16.09 -10.40 6.95
CA ARG A 133 -14.65 -10.28 6.63
C ARG A 133 -13.85 -9.65 7.75
N ALA A 134 -14.50 -9.04 8.74
CA ALA A 134 -13.88 -8.66 9.99
C ALA A 134 -14.90 -8.48 11.10
N VAL A 135 -14.50 -8.81 12.33
CA VAL A 135 -15.21 -8.47 13.56
C VAL A 135 -14.16 -8.04 14.57
N VAL A 136 -14.33 -6.86 15.16
CA VAL A 136 -13.40 -6.33 16.17
C VAL A 136 -14.18 -5.86 17.39
N VAL A 137 -13.79 -6.38 18.55
CA VAL A 137 -14.27 -5.94 19.85
C VAL A 137 -13.10 -5.28 20.57
N GLN A 138 -13.28 -4.01 20.92
CA GLN A 138 -12.29 -3.26 21.70
C GLN A 138 -12.67 -3.25 23.18
N ASN A 139 -11.67 -3.39 24.06
CA ASN A 139 -11.84 -3.06 25.46
C ASN A 139 -11.84 -1.52 25.63
N PRO A 140 -12.89 -0.91 26.21
CA PRO A 140 -12.96 0.54 26.36
C PRO A 140 -11.89 1.13 27.28
N ASN A 141 -11.33 0.32 28.20
CA ASN A 141 -10.32 0.75 29.16
C ASN A 141 -8.89 0.38 28.73
N ASP A 142 -8.75 -0.37 27.64
CA ASP A 142 -7.46 -0.85 27.15
C ASP A 142 -7.50 -0.99 25.64
N LYS A 143 -6.87 -0.04 24.93
CA LYS A 143 -6.80 -0.04 23.47
C LYS A 143 -6.06 -1.27 22.90
N GLN A 144 -5.22 -1.93 23.69
CA GLN A 144 -4.53 -3.15 23.28
C GLN A 144 -5.36 -4.42 23.53
N GLY A 145 -6.40 -4.33 24.36
CA GLY A 145 -7.37 -5.40 24.63
C GLY A 145 -8.35 -5.64 23.47
N LEU A 146 -7.84 -5.77 22.25
CA LEU A 146 -8.60 -6.09 21.04
C LEU A 146 -8.85 -7.59 20.93
N LYS A 147 -10.04 -7.98 20.47
CA LYS A 147 -10.36 -9.38 20.14
C LYS A 147 -11.16 -9.46 18.85
N GLY A 148 -10.95 -10.53 18.08
CA GLY A 148 -11.73 -10.84 16.90
C GLY A 148 -10.86 -11.25 15.72
N PHE A 149 -11.29 -10.91 14.50
CA PHE A 149 -10.56 -11.30 13.29
C PHE A 149 -10.71 -10.28 12.16
N ILE A 150 -9.77 -10.33 11.22
CA ILE A 150 -9.76 -9.56 9.98
C ILE A 150 -9.29 -10.44 8.82
N LYS A 151 -9.92 -10.30 7.67
CA LYS A 151 -9.46 -10.87 6.41
C LYS A 151 -8.90 -9.76 5.52
N LEU A 152 -7.61 -9.79 5.25
CA LEU A 152 -6.94 -8.82 4.37
C LEU A 152 -7.09 -9.26 2.91
N ALA A 153 -7.23 -8.30 2.00
CA ALA A 153 -7.37 -8.61 0.58
C ALA A 153 -6.47 -7.73 -0.28
N ARG A 154 -5.89 -8.37 -1.30
CA ARG A 154 -5.29 -7.67 -2.44
C ARG A 154 -6.38 -7.40 -3.46
N VAL A 155 -6.43 -6.17 -3.97
CA VAL A 155 -7.38 -5.80 -5.01
C VAL A 155 -6.61 -5.33 -6.23
N HIS A 156 -7.02 -5.71 -7.43
CA HIS A 156 -6.33 -5.32 -8.66
C HIS A 156 -7.31 -4.96 -9.76
N SER A 157 -6.85 -4.16 -10.73
CA SER A 157 -7.59 -3.96 -11.98
C SER A 157 -7.62 -5.25 -12.79
N MET A 158 -8.73 -5.53 -13.49
CA MET A 158 -8.80 -6.65 -14.43
C MET A 158 -7.68 -6.65 -15.49
N GLY A 159 -7.22 -5.46 -15.88
CA GLY A 159 -6.13 -5.30 -16.84
C GLY A 159 -4.73 -5.50 -16.23
N PHE A 160 -4.63 -5.71 -14.92
CA PHE A 160 -3.37 -5.89 -14.22
C PHE A 160 -2.90 -7.33 -14.34
N VAL A 161 -1.74 -7.53 -14.98
CA VAL A 161 -1.07 -8.83 -15.01
C VAL A 161 -0.40 -9.04 -13.65
N ILE A 162 -0.89 -10.01 -12.88
CA ILE A 162 -0.21 -10.48 -11.68
C ILE A 162 1.00 -11.29 -12.14
N ASP A 163 2.13 -10.61 -12.32
CA ASP A 163 3.38 -11.32 -12.55
C ASP A 163 3.90 -11.86 -11.22
N GLY A 164 4.05 -13.18 -11.13
CA GLY A 164 4.64 -13.87 -9.98
C GLY A 164 6.17 -13.80 -9.96
N SER A 165 6.77 -13.07 -10.89
CA SER A 165 8.21 -12.87 -10.98
C SER A 165 8.77 -11.99 -9.87
N SER A 166 10.05 -12.17 -9.56
CA SER A 166 10.81 -11.31 -8.66
C SER A 166 10.93 -9.85 -9.12
N GLU A 167 10.53 -9.52 -10.35
CA GLU A 167 10.48 -8.14 -10.85
C GLU A 167 9.26 -7.35 -10.30
N ALA A 168 8.18 -8.04 -9.90
CA ALA A 168 7.09 -7.41 -9.15
C ALA A 168 7.59 -6.83 -7.81
N ALA A 169 8.56 -7.51 -7.18
CA ALA A 169 9.25 -7.02 -5.98
C ALA A 169 10.19 -5.82 -6.27
N ALA A 170 10.78 -5.76 -7.47
CA ALA A 170 11.64 -4.64 -7.89
C ALA A 170 10.86 -3.39 -8.36
N THR A 171 9.56 -3.53 -8.63
CA THR A 171 8.69 -2.45 -9.16
C THR A 171 7.68 -1.88 -8.16
N GLY A 172 7.66 -2.40 -6.92
CA GLY A 172 6.79 -1.92 -5.83
C GLY A 172 5.42 -2.60 -5.74
N SER A 173 5.16 -3.60 -6.59
CA SER A 173 3.89 -4.33 -6.60
C SER A 173 3.74 -5.21 -5.35
N LEU A 174 2.53 -5.23 -4.77
CA LEU A 174 2.21 -6.02 -3.57
C LEU A 174 2.33 -7.53 -3.86
N ASN A 175 3.38 -8.14 -3.32
CA ASN A 175 3.54 -9.59 -3.27
C ASN A 175 2.72 -10.17 -2.11
N ILE A 176 2.24 -11.41 -2.27
CA ILE A 176 1.57 -12.20 -1.23
C ILE A 176 2.42 -12.28 0.04
N GLN A 177 3.75 -12.39 -0.09
CA GLN A 177 4.67 -12.39 1.06
C GLN A 177 4.51 -11.16 1.97
N GLU A 178 4.27 -9.97 1.40
CA GLU A 178 4.05 -8.77 2.22
C GLU A 178 2.75 -8.86 3.02
N ILE A 179 1.72 -9.45 2.43
CA ILE A 179 0.43 -9.64 3.10
C ILE A 179 0.58 -10.68 4.21
N ASP A 180 1.33 -11.75 3.98
CA ASP A 180 1.61 -12.77 4.99
C ASP A 180 2.33 -12.16 6.19
N ILE A 181 3.35 -11.32 5.95
CA ILE A 181 4.04 -10.59 7.02
C ILE A 181 3.07 -9.70 7.80
N ILE A 182 2.18 -8.97 7.12
CA ILE A 182 1.19 -8.13 7.80
C ILE A 182 0.24 -8.99 8.65
N CYS A 183 -0.23 -10.12 8.11
CA CYS A 183 -1.07 -11.07 8.86
C CYS A 183 -0.33 -11.60 10.10
N ASP A 184 0.92 -12.04 9.94
CA ASP A 184 1.75 -12.55 11.03
C ASP A 184 1.94 -11.50 12.12
N MET A 185 2.23 -10.25 11.76
CA MET A 185 2.40 -9.18 12.75
C MET A 185 1.10 -8.83 13.49
N ILE A 186 -0.05 -8.89 12.82
CA ILE A 186 -1.35 -8.70 13.50
C ILE A 186 -1.60 -9.87 14.46
N ASN A 187 -1.38 -11.10 14.02
CA ASN A 187 -1.55 -12.31 14.82
C ASN A 187 -0.61 -12.36 16.04
N GLU A 188 0.64 -11.91 15.86
CA GLU A 188 1.66 -11.95 16.91
C GLU A 188 1.52 -10.80 17.91
N TRP A 189 1.25 -9.59 17.42
CA TRP A 189 1.30 -8.40 18.28
C TRP A 189 -0.03 -7.98 18.85
N THR A 190 -1.14 -8.52 18.35
CA THR A 190 -2.49 -8.10 18.73
C THR A 190 -3.34 -9.29 19.15
N GLY A 191 -4.49 -9.03 19.79
CA GLY A 191 -5.48 -10.07 20.06
C GLY A 191 -6.42 -10.38 18.88
N LEU A 192 -6.10 -9.89 17.68
CA LEU A 192 -6.86 -10.17 16.46
C LEU A 192 -6.24 -11.36 15.70
N ARG A 193 -7.11 -12.17 15.08
CA ARG A 193 -6.68 -13.12 14.05
C ARG A 193 -6.72 -12.47 12.67
N ALA A 194 -5.62 -12.47 11.95
CA ALA A 194 -5.55 -12.01 10.56
C ALA A 194 -5.30 -13.18 9.60
N ASP A 195 -6.06 -13.23 8.52
CA ASP A 195 -5.83 -14.16 7.42
C ASP A 195 -5.92 -13.43 6.06
N PHE A 196 -5.28 -14.00 5.04
CA PHE A 196 -5.41 -13.52 3.67
C PHE A 196 -6.69 -14.07 3.01
N ALA A 197 -7.59 -13.18 2.59
CA ALA A 197 -8.84 -13.51 1.90
C ALA A 197 -8.62 -13.96 0.45
N GLY A 198 -7.49 -13.60 -0.14
CA GLY A 198 -7.19 -13.79 -1.56
C GLY A 198 -7.08 -12.49 -2.33
N SER A 199 -6.99 -12.64 -3.66
CA SER A 199 -6.94 -11.52 -4.61
C SER A 199 -8.30 -11.35 -5.27
N PHE A 200 -8.77 -10.11 -5.34
CA PHE A 200 -10.04 -9.73 -5.95
C PHE A 200 -9.79 -8.68 -7.02
N THR A 201 -10.70 -8.58 -7.98
CA THR A 201 -10.74 -7.47 -8.93
C THR A 201 -11.64 -6.35 -8.39
N PHE A 202 -11.51 -5.12 -8.89
CA PHE A 202 -12.33 -4.01 -8.40
C PHE A 202 -13.82 -4.15 -8.75
N ASP A 203 -14.16 -4.94 -9.76
CA ASP A 203 -15.54 -5.23 -10.17
C ASP A 203 -16.21 -6.31 -9.29
N ASP A 204 -15.46 -7.04 -8.46
CA ASP A 204 -16.00 -8.05 -7.55
C ASP A 204 -16.85 -7.42 -6.43
N GLU A 205 -18.12 -7.81 -6.31
CA GLU A 205 -19.03 -7.26 -5.30
C GLU A 205 -18.58 -7.54 -3.86
N ARG A 206 -17.84 -8.64 -3.64
CA ARG A 206 -17.30 -9.00 -2.33
C ARG A 206 -16.30 -7.98 -1.81
N LEU A 207 -15.79 -7.10 -2.68
CA LEU A 207 -14.97 -5.94 -2.32
C LEU A 207 -15.64 -5.11 -1.20
N LEU A 208 -16.96 -4.94 -1.26
CA LEU A 208 -17.70 -4.07 -0.33
C LEU A 208 -17.78 -4.65 1.10
N GLU A 209 -17.53 -5.95 1.25
CA GLU A 209 -17.51 -6.62 2.56
C GLU A 209 -16.13 -6.51 3.23
N ILE A 210 -15.09 -6.24 2.45
CA ILE A 210 -13.71 -6.17 2.93
C ILE A 210 -13.50 -4.80 3.60
N PRO A 211 -13.02 -4.73 4.85
CA PRO A 211 -12.85 -3.45 5.53
C PRO A 211 -11.66 -2.64 5.01
N ILE A 212 -10.60 -3.33 4.56
CA ILE A 212 -9.33 -2.71 4.15
C ILE A 212 -8.80 -3.45 2.92
N ILE A 213 -8.43 -2.70 1.90
CA ILE A 213 -7.89 -3.24 0.65
C ILE A 213 -6.51 -2.65 0.34
N MET A 214 -5.71 -3.44 -0.36
CA MET A 214 -4.42 -3.03 -0.91
C MET A 214 -4.50 -3.09 -2.45
N PRO A 215 -4.81 -1.95 -3.11
CA PRO A 215 -5.08 -1.88 -4.54
C PRO A 215 -3.80 -1.97 -5.38
N GLN A 216 -3.91 -2.53 -6.60
CA GLN A 216 -2.85 -2.71 -7.58
C GLN A 216 -3.35 -2.42 -9.00
N GLY A 217 -2.48 -1.87 -9.84
CA GLY A 217 -2.81 -1.52 -11.22
C GLY A 217 -3.77 -0.34 -11.37
N THR A 218 -4.07 -0.01 -12.63
CA THR A 218 -4.94 1.12 -12.98
C THR A 218 -6.36 0.62 -13.26
N PRO A 219 -7.36 0.99 -12.46
CA PRO A 219 -8.75 0.62 -12.66
C PRO A 219 -9.29 1.11 -14.01
N THR A 220 -10.19 0.33 -14.58
CA THR A 220 -11.02 0.69 -15.74
C THR A 220 -12.19 1.58 -15.33
N GLU A 221 -12.84 2.22 -16.31
CA GLU A 221 -14.00 3.09 -16.06
C GLU A 221 -15.14 2.36 -15.31
N GLY A 222 -15.38 1.08 -15.63
CA GLY A 222 -16.40 0.26 -14.96
C GLY A 222 -16.08 -0.04 -13.48
N GLU A 223 -14.79 -0.15 -13.16
CA GLU A 223 -14.30 -0.42 -11.81
C GLU A 223 -14.36 0.82 -10.90
N LEU A 224 -14.27 2.03 -11.46
CA LEU A 224 -14.36 3.30 -10.72
C LEU A 224 -15.66 3.41 -9.92
N GLN A 225 -16.78 2.91 -10.47
CA GLN A 225 -18.07 2.94 -9.77
C GLN A 225 -18.05 2.09 -8.49
N ASN A 226 -17.43 0.90 -8.52
CA ASN A 226 -17.28 0.05 -7.34
C ASN A 226 -16.33 0.67 -6.33
N MET A 227 -15.24 1.31 -6.78
CA MET A 227 -14.32 2.02 -5.90
C MET A 227 -15.00 3.16 -5.14
N ALA A 228 -15.83 3.96 -5.82
CA ALA A 228 -16.61 5.01 -5.17
C ALA A 228 -17.57 4.44 -4.13
N ARG A 229 -18.30 3.36 -4.48
CA ARG A 229 -19.19 2.64 -3.55
C ARG A 229 -18.43 2.11 -2.33
N TYR A 230 -17.25 1.54 -2.54
CA TYR A 230 -16.39 1.02 -1.48
C TYR A 230 -16.00 2.11 -0.46
N LEU A 231 -15.48 3.26 -0.94
CA LEU A 231 -15.10 4.36 -0.06
C LEU A 231 -16.30 4.97 0.67
N LEU A 232 -17.45 5.12 -0.01
CA LEU A 232 -18.67 5.64 0.59
C LEU A 232 -19.30 4.66 1.59
N GLY A 233 -19.11 3.35 1.37
CA GLY A 233 -19.62 2.25 2.19
C GLY A 233 -18.87 2.04 3.52
N GLY A 234 -17.76 2.75 3.73
CA GLY A 234 -16.95 2.64 4.96
C GLY A 234 -15.63 1.92 4.76
N GLY A 235 -15.31 1.51 3.54
CA GLY A 235 -14.03 0.89 3.20
C GLY A 235 -12.85 1.82 3.48
N PHE A 236 -11.68 1.19 3.64
CA PHE A 236 -10.39 1.86 3.80
C PHE A 236 -9.37 1.33 2.80
N VAL A 237 -8.46 2.19 2.34
CA VAL A 237 -7.48 1.86 1.31
C VAL A 237 -6.07 2.12 1.81
N LEU A 238 -5.22 1.11 1.71
CA LEU A 238 -3.79 1.23 1.99
C LEU A 238 -3.04 1.31 0.64
N LEU A 239 -2.77 2.53 0.18
CA LEU A 239 -2.36 2.79 -1.20
C LEU A 239 -0.90 2.45 -1.46
N GLU A 240 -0.61 1.91 -2.64
CA GLU A 240 0.77 1.90 -3.12
C GLU A 240 1.26 3.34 -3.37
N GLY A 241 2.54 3.58 -3.05
CA GLY A 241 3.22 4.81 -3.45
C GLY A 241 3.48 4.82 -4.96
N LEU A 242 4.01 5.94 -5.48
CA LEU A 242 4.49 5.96 -6.86
C LEU A 242 5.85 5.29 -6.97
N ASN A 243 6.04 4.44 -7.98
CA ASN A 243 7.35 3.87 -8.28
C ASN A 243 8.27 4.89 -8.97
N ARG A 244 9.57 4.55 -9.07
CA ARG A 244 10.62 5.45 -9.60
C ARG A 244 10.29 5.98 -10.99
N ASP A 245 9.72 5.14 -11.85
CA ASP A 245 9.48 5.49 -13.25
C ASP A 245 8.23 6.36 -13.39
N GLN A 246 7.16 6.08 -12.65
CA GLN A 246 5.98 6.97 -12.55
C GLN A 246 6.40 8.37 -12.09
N VAL A 247 7.31 8.44 -11.12
CA VAL A 247 7.85 9.70 -10.62
C VAL A 247 8.69 10.40 -11.70
N ARG A 248 9.59 9.69 -12.38
CA ARG A 248 10.39 10.25 -13.48
C ARG A 248 9.50 10.78 -14.60
N GLN A 249 8.38 10.13 -14.85
CA GLN A 249 7.35 10.54 -15.81
C GLN A 249 6.49 11.72 -15.33
N GLY A 250 6.74 12.24 -14.13
CA GLY A 250 6.07 13.44 -13.63
C GLY A 250 4.79 13.18 -12.84
N LEU A 251 4.41 11.93 -12.57
CA LEU A 251 3.27 11.65 -11.69
C LEU A 251 3.60 12.08 -10.27
N ARG A 252 2.64 12.73 -9.61
CA ARG A 252 2.78 13.27 -8.24
C ARG A 252 1.58 13.00 -7.34
N ASP A 253 0.52 12.40 -7.88
CA ASP A 253 -0.74 12.24 -7.17
C ASP A 253 -1.14 10.76 -7.12
N ILE A 254 -0.97 10.14 -5.94
CA ILE A 254 -1.38 8.76 -5.66
C ILE A 254 -2.89 8.61 -5.46
N TYR A 255 -3.62 9.73 -5.29
CA TYR A 255 -5.05 9.74 -5.02
C TYR A 255 -5.89 10.04 -6.27
N GLY A 256 -5.26 10.38 -7.40
CA GLY A 256 -5.94 10.89 -8.60
C GLY A 256 -7.11 10.04 -9.06
N VAL A 257 -6.90 8.73 -9.21
CA VAL A 257 -7.95 7.79 -9.62
C VAL A 257 -9.10 7.72 -8.61
N TRP A 258 -8.81 7.83 -7.32
CA TRP A 258 -9.82 7.80 -6.26
C TRP A 258 -10.65 9.09 -6.23
N ARG A 259 -10.02 10.24 -6.50
CA ARG A 259 -10.72 11.52 -6.69
C ARG A 259 -11.68 11.42 -7.87
N GLU A 260 -11.19 10.94 -9.01
CA GLU A 260 -11.99 10.75 -10.22
C GLU A 260 -13.21 9.85 -9.97
N ALA A 261 -13.02 8.71 -9.29
CA ALA A 261 -14.11 7.80 -8.92
C ALA A 261 -15.19 8.52 -8.08
N LEU A 262 -14.79 9.32 -7.10
CA LEU A 262 -15.73 10.04 -6.23
C LEU A 262 -16.46 11.18 -6.93
N GLU A 263 -15.80 11.89 -7.84
CA GLU A 263 -16.44 12.95 -8.63
C GLU A 263 -17.46 12.36 -9.61
N LYS A 264 -17.04 11.39 -10.41
CA LYS A 264 -17.88 10.79 -11.46
C LYS A 264 -19.03 9.96 -10.89
N TYR A 265 -18.75 9.10 -9.91
CA TYR A 265 -19.69 8.08 -9.44
C TYR A 265 -20.18 8.30 -8.01
N GLY A 266 -19.43 9.06 -7.21
CA GLY A 266 -19.86 9.46 -5.87
C GLY A 266 -20.73 10.72 -5.85
N GLY A 267 -20.74 11.50 -6.94
CA GLY A 267 -21.42 12.80 -7.01
C GLY A 267 -20.86 13.82 -6.01
N LEU A 268 -19.59 13.64 -5.62
CA LEU A 268 -18.92 14.47 -4.62
C LEU A 268 -18.08 15.56 -5.28
N ILE A 269 -17.85 16.66 -4.55
CA ILE A 269 -17.03 17.79 -5.02
C ILE A 269 -15.73 17.88 -4.22
N GLU A 270 -14.59 17.90 -4.91
CA GLU A 270 -13.29 18.11 -4.28
C GLU A 270 -13.23 19.43 -3.49
N GLY A 271 -12.59 19.41 -2.32
CA GLY A 271 -12.46 20.54 -1.41
C GLY A 271 -13.71 20.82 -0.57
N ARG A 272 -14.88 20.26 -0.94
CA ARG A 272 -16.10 20.32 -0.14
C ARG A 272 -16.39 18.98 0.54
N ASP A 273 -16.50 17.93 -0.26
CA ASP A 273 -16.95 16.62 0.17
C ASP A 273 -15.79 15.63 0.36
N PHE A 274 -14.67 15.84 -0.34
CA PHE A 274 -13.44 15.09 -0.12
C PHE A 274 -12.21 15.98 -0.34
N TYR A 275 -11.09 15.66 0.30
CA TYR A 275 -9.84 16.41 0.18
C TYR A 275 -8.64 15.59 0.63
N ILE A 276 -7.44 16.03 0.25
CA ILE A 276 -6.17 15.48 0.72
C ILE A 276 -5.61 16.45 1.76
N ALA A 277 -5.14 15.93 2.89
CA ALA A 277 -4.50 16.74 3.92
C ALA A 277 -3.35 15.98 4.59
N ARG A 278 -2.37 16.71 5.11
CA ARG A 278 -1.40 16.16 6.06
C ARG A 278 -2.15 15.70 7.31
N LEU A 279 -1.85 14.48 7.78
CA LEU A 279 -2.27 14.05 9.10
C LEU A 279 -1.52 14.90 10.15
N PRO A 280 -2.23 15.54 11.10
CA PRO A 280 -1.58 16.25 12.18
C PRO A 280 -0.81 15.26 13.07
N ASP A 281 0.21 15.74 13.78
CA ASP A 281 1.14 14.87 14.52
C ASP A 281 0.47 14.11 15.66
N ASP A 282 -0.69 14.59 16.13
CA ASP A 282 -1.55 13.98 17.16
C ASP A 282 -2.69 13.14 16.57
N HIS A 283 -2.71 12.90 15.25
CA HIS A 283 -3.79 12.14 14.61
C HIS A 283 -3.91 10.75 15.24
N PRO A 284 -5.14 10.27 15.58
CA PRO A 284 -5.33 9.00 16.30
C PRO A 284 -4.75 7.77 15.60
N LEU A 285 -4.54 7.85 14.29
CA LEU A 285 -3.84 6.82 13.52
C LEU A 285 -2.44 6.53 14.09
N PHE A 286 -1.70 7.53 14.57
CA PHE A 286 -0.34 7.31 15.10
C PHE A 286 -0.32 6.63 16.48
N SER A 287 -1.46 6.55 17.17
CA SER A 287 -1.57 6.02 18.53
C SER A 287 -2.63 4.92 18.69
N ALA A 288 -3.21 4.44 17.57
CA ALA A 288 -4.36 3.54 17.55
C ALA A 288 -4.15 2.22 18.31
N TYR A 289 -2.93 1.69 18.31
CA TYR A 289 -2.55 0.50 19.08
C TYR A 289 -1.18 0.66 19.75
N PHE A 290 -0.15 0.86 18.94
CA PHE A 290 1.16 1.32 19.36
C PHE A 290 1.19 2.84 19.48
N ASP A 291 2.00 3.35 20.40
CA ASP A 291 2.33 4.76 20.45
C ASP A 291 3.58 5.02 19.59
N LEU A 292 3.39 5.69 18.45
CA LEU A 292 4.45 6.08 17.54
C LEU A 292 4.93 7.52 17.78
N GLY A 293 4.28 8.26 18.68
CA GLY A 293 4.54 9.68 18.88
C GLY A 293 4.15 10.53 17.66
N ALA A 294 4.94 11.57 17.38
CA ALA A 294 4.67 12.54 16.33
C ALA A 294 5.14 12.06 14.95
N GLY A 295 4.24 11.43 14.19
CA GLY A 295 4.38 11.24 12.75
C GLY A 295 4.84 9.86 12.28
N ALA A 296 5.10 9.77 10.98
CA ALA A 296 5.43 8.51 10.31
C ALA A 296 6.80 7.96 10.76
N PRO A 297 6.99 6.64 10.80
CA PRO A 297 8.30 6.02 11.06
C PRO A 297 9.37 6.51 10.08
N ARG A 298 10.53 6.91 10.62
CA ARG A 298 11.70 7.33 9.82
C ARG A 298 12.20 6.14 9.00
N GLY A 299 12.43 6.37 7.71
CA GLY A 299 13.13 5.42 6.83
C GLY A 299 12.26 4.73 5.78
N ALA A 300 10.93 4.88 5.81
CA ALA A 300 10.12 4.51 4.64
C ALA A 300 10.39 5.51 3.51
N SER A 301 11.00 5.08 2.41
CA SER A 301 11.37 5.95 1.28
C SER A 301 10.17 6.51 0.50
N GLY A 302 8.93 6.18 0.90
CA GLY A 302 7.75 6.31 0.06
C GLY A 302 6.45 6.74 0.74
N PHE A 303 6.47 7.45 1.86
CA PHE A 303 5.23 8.10 2.36
C PHE A 303 4.82 9.25 1.42
N GLY A 304 4.08 8.96 0.34
CA GLY A 304 3.43 9.98 -0.51
C GLY A 304 4.35 11.00 -1.20
N MET A 305 5.65 10.73 -1.22
CA MET A 305 6.75 11.41 -1.91
C MET A 305 6.66 12.94 -2.11
N PHE A 306 7.26 13.69 -1.18
CA PHE A 306 8.00 14.97 -1.31
C PHE A 306 8.58 15.23 0.10
N THR A 307 9.87 15.47 0.39
CA THR A 307 11.05 15.99 -0.32
C THR A 307 12.28 15.52 0.47
N SER A 308 13.37 15.12 -0.19
CA SER A 308 14.66 14.73 0.41
C SER A 308 14.61 13.60 1.44
N LEU A 309 15.54 12.66 1.32
CA LEU A 309 15.73 11.48 2.18
C LEU A 309 16.10 11.79 3.65
N SER A 310 15.62 12.89 4.24
CA SER A 310 16.01 13.29 5.60
C SER A 310 14.97 14.06 6.44
N ASP A 311 14.03 14.85 5.89
CA ASP A 311 13.50 15.96 6.70
C ASP A 311 11.98 16.06 6.95
N PHE A 312 11.12 15.20 6.41
CA PHE A 312 9.67 15.28 6.73
C PHE A 312 8.98 13.91 6.89
N ASN A 313 8.73 13.51 8.15
CA ASN A 313 7.90 12.37 8.57
C ASN A 313 6.39 12.67 8.44
N VAL A 314 5.93 13.02 7.25
CA VAL A 314 4.54 13.45 7.05
C VAL A 314 3.74 12.38 6.33
N VAL A 315 2.63 11.96 6.94
CA VAL A 315 1.63 11.12 6.27
C VAL A 315 0.57 12.02 5.67
N GLN A 316 0.33 11.91 4.36
CA GLN A 316 -0.86 12.47 3.73
C GLN A 316 -2.02 11.50 3.85
N GLY A 317 -3.20 12.00 4.22
CA GLY A 317 -4.43 11.23 4.25
C GLY A 317 -5.44 11.75 3.22
N PHE A 318 -6.26 10.84 2.70
CA PHE A 318 -7.41 11.17 1.88
C PHE A 318 -8.68 11.10 2.69
N PHE A 319 -9.40 12.21 2.73
CA PHE A 319 -10.60 12.38 3.54
C PHE A 319 -11.84 12.44 2.65
N VAL A 320 -12.88 11.70 3.03
CA VAL A 320 -14.20 11.74 2.38
C VAL A 320 -15.24 11.97 3.46
N LYS A 321 -16.00 13.07 3.34
CA LYS A 321 -16.98 13.55 4.32
C LYS A 321 -16.41 13.62 5.75
N GLY A 322 -15.16 14.07 5.86
CA GLY A 322 -14.43 14.19 7.14
C GLY A 322 -13.84 12.89 7.69
N ARG A 323 -14.10 11.73 7.09
CA ARG A 323 -13.51 10.44 7.48
C ARG A 323 -12.22 10.19 6.71
N LEU A 324 -11.18 9.72 7.38
CA LEU A 324 -9.96 9.24 6.72
C LEU A 324 -10.26 7.91 6.02
N VAL A 325 -10.12 7.86 4.70
CA VAL A 325 -10.46 6.68 3.89
C VAL A 325 -9.26 6.04 3.22
N ALA A 326 -8.15 6.76 3.07
CA ALA A 326 -6.93 6.19 2.53
C ALA A 326 -5.68 6.88 3.08
N VAL A 327 -4.61 6.11 3.19
CA VAL A 327 -3.24 6.58 3.45
C VAL A 327 -2.27 5.80 2.56
N PRO A 328 -1.09 6.36 2.24
CA PRO A 328 -0.03 5.60 1.57
C PRO A 328 0.46 4.45 2.47
N ARG A 329 0.75 3.30 1.86
CA ARG A 329 1.54 2.24 2.46
C ARG A 329 2.95 2.77 2.73
N PRO A 330 3.52 2.47 3.90
CA PRO A 330 4.92 2.74 4.16
C PRO A 330 5.80 1.75 3.37
N LEU A 331 6.16 2.09 2.13
CA LEU A 331 7.00 1.24 1.30
C LEU A 331 8.43 1.77 1.15
N GLY A 332 9.36 0.81 1.22
CA GLY A 332 10.67 0.88 0.59
C GLY A 332 10.57 0.49 -0.89
N TYR A 333 11.60 0.80 -1.69
CA TYR A 333 11.64 0.38 -3.10
C TYR A 333 11.56 -1.14 -3.29
N ASP A 334 11.95 -1.93 -2.28
CA ASP A 334 11.91 -3.40 -2.29
C ASP A 334 10.83 -3.97 -1.34
N GLY A 335 9.75 -3.21 -1.08
CA GLY A 335 8.65 -3.64 -0.22
C GLY A 335 8.80 -3.26 1.27
N ILE A 336 7.98 -3.87 2.14
CA ILE A 336 8.00 -3.64 3.61
C ILE A 336 9.37 -4.01 4.23
N ILE A 337 10.02 -5.05 3.73
CA ILE A 337 11.34 -5.51 4.20
C ILE A 337 12.50 -4.81 3.45
N GLY A 338 12.17 -4.16 2.33
CA GLY A 338 13.10 -3.63 1.33
C GLY A 338 13.95 -2.42 1.68
N HIS A 339 14.32 -2.27 2.94
CA HIS A 339 14.94 -1.05 3.44
C HIS A 339 16.44 -1.24 3.63
N GLY A 340 17.23 -0.31 3.08
CA GLY A 340 18.68 -0.25 3.30
C GLY A 340 19.03 0.05 4.78
N ASN A 341 20.32 -0.08 5.10
CA ASN A 341 20.85 0.12 6.45
C ASN A 341 20.37 1.44 7.10
N GLY A 342 19.78 1.37 8.30
CA GLY A 342 19.39 2.54 9.10
C GLY A 342 17.88 2.81 9.21
N VAL A 343 17.03 1.96 8.63
CA VAL A 343 15.56 2.06 8.74
C VAL A 343 15.04 1.18 9.89
N GLU A 344 14.14 1.73 10.72
CA GLU A 344 13.46 0.98 11.79
C GLU A 344 12.25 0.22 11.22
N THR A 345 12.49 -0.94 10.59
CA THR A 345 11.44 -1.82 10.03
C THR A 345 10.33 -2.14 11.03
N THR A 346 10.67 -2.30 12.31
CA THR A 346 9.68 -2.50 13.37
C THR A 346 8.70 -1.35 13.48
N ARG A 347 9.15 -0.09 13.39
CA ARG A 347 8.25 1.07 13.47
C ARG A 347 7.35 1.19 12.24
N ILE A 348 7.85 0.80 11.06
CA ILE A 348 7.07 0.69 9.83
C ILE A 348 5.92 -0.30 10.00
N LEU A 349 6.23 -1.50 10.51
CA LEU A 349 5.22 -2.53 10.79
C LEU A 349 4.21 -2.05 11.85
N GLN A 350 4.67 -1.40 12.92
CA GLN A 350 3.79 -0.82 13.93
C GLN A 350 2.85 0.23 13.33
N PHE A 351 3.32 1.04 12.38
CA PHE A 351 2.47 1.99 11.65
C PHE A 351 1.41 1.28 10.79
N VAL A 352 1.75 0.18 10.11
CA VAL A 352 0.78 -0.61 9.35
C VAL A 352 -0.29 -1.19 10.29
N VAL A 353 0.12 -1.78 11.43
CA VAL A 353 -0.81 -2.32 12.43
C VAL A 353 -1.72 -1.23 12.98
N ASN A 354 -1.17 -0.06 13.32
CA ASN A 354 -1.94 1.10 13.75
C ASN A 354 -2.96 1.55 12.70
N THR A 355 -2.56 1.61 11.43
CA THR A 355 -3.44 1.99 10.33
C THR A 355 -4.60 1.01 10.19
N ILE A 356 -4.32 -0.29 10.29
CA ILE A 356 -5.33 -1.34 10.20
C ILE A 356 -6.31 -1.23 11.37
N ILE A 357 -5.81 -1.08 12.59
CA ILE A 357 -6.65 -0.96 13.78
C ILE A 357 -7.48 0.31 13.74
N TYR A 358 -6.88 1.44 13.35
CA TYR A 358 -7.58 2.70 13.14
C TYR A 358 -8.72 2.53 12.12
N ALA A 359 -8.42 1.93 10.96
CA ALA A 359 -9.41 1.74 9.90
C ALA A 359 -10.59 0.86 10.33
N LEU A 360 -10.34 -0.18 11.13
CA LEU A 360 -11.39 -1.05 11.67
C LEU A 360 -12.25 -0.37 12.74
N THR A 361 -11.69 0.59 13.47
CA THR A 361 -12.28 1.08 14.73
C THR A 361 -12.79 2.52 14.63
N GLN A 362 -12.39 3.26 13.59
CA GLN A 362 -12.90 4.58 13.29
C GLN A 362 -14.40 4.59 13.04
N GLU A 363 -15.01 5.74 13.30
CA GLU A 363 -16.43 5.93 13.02
C GLU A 363 -16.73 5.87 11.51
N GLY A 364 -17.84 5.24 11.15
CA GLY A 364 -18.28 5.04 9.78
C GLY A 364 -17.53 3.95 9.01
N SER A 365 -16.63 3.19 9.66
CA SER A 365 -15.95 2.04 9.03
C SER A 365 -16.93 0.91 8.68
N THR A 366 -16.56 0.08 7.70
CA THR A 366 -17.34 -1.13 7.34
C THR A 366 -17.63 -1.98 8.58
N THR A 367 -16.62 -2.21 9.43
CA THR A 367 -16.74 -3.00 10.66
C THR A 367 -17.71 -2.37 11.66
N GLN A 368 -17.65 -1.05 11.86
CA GLN A 368 -18.57 -0.39 12.80
C GLN A 368 -20.02 -0.42 12.30
N ARG A 369 -20.23 -0.22 10.99
CA ARG A 369 -21.57 -0.31 10.37
C ARG A 369 -22.15 -1.72 10.47
N LEU A 370 -21.33 -2.75 10.23
CA LEU A 370 -21.74 -4.14 10.42
C LEU A 370 -22.20 -4.41 11.86
N MET A 371 -21.43 -3.92 12.84
CA MET A 371 -21.80 -4.05 14.26
C MET A 371 -23.07 -3.29 14.64
N GLN A 372 -23.43 -2.22 13.92
CA GLN A 372 -24.69 -1.49 14.11
C GLN A 372 -25.89 -2.27 13.55
N MET A 373 -25.74 -2.93 12.39
CA MET A 373 -26.80 -3.67 11.71
C MET A 373 -27.14 -5.04 12.33
N VAL A 374 -26.25 -5.59 13.15
CA VAL A 374 -26.47 -6.87 13.85
C VAL A 374 -27.33 -6.69 15.13
N ASN A 375 -27.68 -5.44 15.47
CA ASN A 375 -28.68 -5.10 16.48
C ASN A 375 -30.00 -4.72 15.81
#